data_AF-A0A6C0L853-F1
#
_entry.id   AF-A0A6C0L853-F1
#
_cell.length_a   1.000
_cell.length_b   1.000
_cell.length_c   1.000
_cell.angle_alpha   90.00
_cell.angle_beta   90.00
_cell.angle_gamma   90.00
#
_symmetry.space_group_name_H-M   'P 1'
#
loop_
_entity.id
_entity.type
_entity.pdbx_description
1 polymer ?
#
loop_
_entity_poly.entity_id
_entity_poly.type
_entity_poly.pdbx_seq_one_letter_code
_entity_poly.pdbx_strand_id
1 'polypeptide(L)'
;MSAINYDLLSEIIFTNDDVFNNINIENAKVVSCLCKAANSNKDIKLSFDRAKAYEYFDKIFDVLTHYIMYKKKEAYMKHEELLEVHGEEYSITSQLDYIISGLKYENNNVLYGFRELIVLEFREYIYNYEKARDSFDIKFNLDYCIQYNLLINNLGFYEYYENHTYDPKHYILKPDSLYDFANA
;
A
#
# COMPACT_ATOMS: atom_id res chain seq x y z
N MET A 1 23.40 1.55 -25.43
CA MET A 1 23.48 2.28 -24.14
C MET A 1 22.68 1.48 -23.14
N SER A 2 23.27 1.04 -22.03
CA SER A 2 22.52 0.38 -20.95
C SER A 2 21.63 1.41 -20.26
N ALA A 3 20.38 1.05 -19.99
CA ALA A 3 19.48 1.87 -19.20
C ALA A 3 20.10 2.10 -17.80
N ILE A 4 20.07 3.34 -17.32
CA ILE A 4 20.55 3.68 -15.98
C ILE A 4 19.58 3.03 -14.98
N ASN A 5 20.13 2.24 -14.06
CA ASN A 5 19.34 1.58 -13.01
C ASN A 5 19.13 2.57 -11.85
N TYR A 6 17.95 3.18 -11.80
CA TYR A 6 17.60 4.22 -10.84
C TYR A 6 17.36 3.69 -9.42
N ASP A 7 16.99 2.41 -9.28
CA ASP A 7 16.82 1.74 -7.98
C ASP A 7 18.17 1.55 -7.27
N LEU A 8 19.20 1.19 -8.04
CA LEU A 8 20.57 1.09 -7.52
C LEU A 8 21.10 2.46 -7.08
N LEU A 9 20.73 3.52 -7.78
CA LEU A 9 21.11 4.89 -7.46
C LEU A 9 20.46 5.39 -6.17
N SER A 10 19.19 5.05 -5.93
CA SER A 10 18.51 5.41 -4.69
C SER A 10 19.12 4.64 -3.50
N GLU A 11 19.38 3.34 -3.64
CA GLU A 11 20.05 2.53 -2.62
C GLU A 11 21.45 3.08 -2.25
N ILE A 12 22.28 3.44 -3.23
CA ILE A 12 23.61 4.01 -2.97
C ILE A 12 23.55 5.34 -2.20
N ILE A 13 22.55 6.18 -2.46
CA ILE A 13 22.40 7.48 -1.79
C ILE A 13 21.99 7.31 -0.31
N PHE A 14 21.24 6.26 0.03
CA PHE A 14 20.57 6.15 1.33
C PHE A 14 21.11 5.06 2.27
N THR A 15 22.01 4.17 1.84
CA THR A 15 22.47 3.05 2.69
C THR A 15 23.80 3.27 3.42
N ASN A 16 24.41 4.46 3.38
CA ASN A 16 25.79 4.64 3.88
C ASN A 16 26.04 5.98 4.58
N ASP A 17 25.43 6.18 5.75
CA ASP A 17 25.67 7.35 6.61
C ASP A 17 27.16 7.50 7.01
N ASP A 18 27.88 6.38 7.18
CA ASP A 18 29.31 6.39 7.51
C ASP A 18 30.21 6.89 6.37
N VAL A 19 29.76 6.77 5.10
CA VAL A 19 30.51 7.26 3.94
C VAL A 19 30.51 8.79 3.89
N PHE A 20 29.48 9.44 4.43
CA PHE A 20 29.37 10.91 4.42
C PHE A 20 30.24 11.62 5.46
N ASN A 21 30.77 10.89 6.45
CA ASN A 21 31.63 11.48 7.50
C ASN A 21 33.03 11.92 7.00
N ASN A 22 33.48 11.44 5.82
CA ASN A 22 34.81 11.72 5.26
C ASN A 22 34.79 12.25 3.81
N ILE A 23 33.68 12.82 3.36
CA ILE A 23 33.58 13.35 1.99
C ILE A 23 34.27 14.72 1.91
N ASN A 24 35.26 14.85 1.03
CA ASN A 24 35.87 16.15 0.73
C ASN A 24 34.84 17.10 0.06
N ILE A 25 35.12 18.41 0.10
CA ILE A 25 34.21 19.44 -0.40
C ILE A 25 33.81 19.26 -1.88
N GLU A 26 34.68 18.71 -2.72
CA GLU A 26 34.40 18.48 -4.14
C GLU A 26 33.41 17.32 -4.33
N ASN A 27 33.64 16.20 -3.65
CA ASN A 27 32.74 15.05 -3.67
C ASN A 27 31.37 15.42 -3.06
N ALA A 28 31.33 16.24 -2.01
CA ALA A 28 30.07 16.74 -1.44
C ALA A 28 29.28 17.60 -2.44
N LYS A 29 29.97 18.43 -3.23
CA LYS A 29 29.33 19.23 -4.30
C LYS A 29 28.78 18.35 -5.40
N VAL A 30 29.52 17.31 -5.82
CA VAL A 30 29.05 16.36 -6.84
C VAL A 30 27.80 15.63 -6.35
N VAL A 31 27.82 15.09 -5.12
CA VAL A 31 26.63 14.44 -4.55
C VAL A 31 25.47 15.44 -4.43
N SER A 32 25.71 16.67 -3.97
CA SER A 32 24.66 17.70 -3.92
C SER A 32 24.05 17.98 -5.30
N CYS A 33 24.87 18.07 -6.34
CA CYS A 33 24.40 18.24 -7.72
C CYS A 33 23.62 17.02 -8.23
N LEU A 34 24.07 15.80 -7.92
CA LEU A 34 23.35 14.57 -8.25
C LEU A 34 22.01 14.50 -7.52
N CYS A 35 21.96 14.81 -6.22
CA CYS A 35 20.72 14.85 -5.45
C CYS A 35 19.77 15.94 -5.99
N LYS A 36 20.29 17.10 -6.40
CA LYS A 36 19.47 18.14 -7.06
C LYS A 36 18.91 17.67 -8.40
N ALA A 37 19.74 17.01 -9.22
CA ALA A 37 19.33 16.44 -10.50
C ALA A 37 18.33 15.29 -10.33
N ALA A 38 18.49 14.47 -9.28
CA ALA A 38 17.56 13.42 -8.93
C ALA A 38 16.21 14.01 -8.46
N ASN A 39 16.26 15.05 -7.62
CA ASN A 39 15.06 15.78 -7.18
C ASN A 39 14.33 16.50 -8.32
N SER A 40 14.98 16.82 -9.44
CA SER A 40 14.32 17.37 -10.62
C SER A 40 13.93 16.32 -11.65
N ASN A 41 14.39 15.08 -11.50
CA ASN A 41 14.03 13.98 -12.39
C ASN A 41 12.61 13.47 -12.06
N LYS A 42 11.77 13.43 -13.09
CA LYS A 42 10.36 13.02 -12.97
C LYS A 42 10.24 11.55 -12.59
N ASP A 43 11.03 10.67 -13.18
CA ASP A 43 10.94 9.21 -12.98
C ASP A 43 11.37 8.82 -11.57
N ILE A 44 12.41 9.48 -11.04
CA ILE A 44 12.86 9.29 -9.66
C ILE A 44 11.77 9.74 -8.67
N LYS A 45 11.16 10.92 -8.88
CA LYS A 45 10.04 11.39 -8.06
C LYS A 45 8.85 10.45 -8.10
N LEU A 46 8.51 9.96 -9.28
CA LEU A 46 7.45 8.98 -9.48
C LEU A 46 7.73 7.67 -8.73
N SER A 47 8.99 7.21 -8.70
CA SER A 47 9.39 6.05 -7.89
C SER A 47 9.17 6.29 -6.39
N PHE A 48 9.49 7.48 -5.87
CA PHE A 48 9.21 7.83 -4.47
C PHE A 48 7.71 7.88 -4.18
N ASP A 49 6.93 8.51 -5.06
CA ASP A 49 5.47 8.58 -4.92
C ASP A 49 4.85 7.17 -4.87
N ARG A 50 5.37 6.25 -5.69
CA ARG A 50 4.96 4.84 -5.72
C ARG A 50 5.28 4.15 -4.40
N ALA A 51 6.53 4.22 -3.93
CA ALA A 51 6.93 3.60 -2.66
C ALA A 51 6.03 4.08 -1.52
N LYS A 52 5.72 5.38 -1.50
CA LYS A 52 4.85 5.97 -0.48
C LYS A 52 3.40 5.51 -0.59
N ALA A 53 2.88 5.33 -1.81
CA ALA A 53 1.55 4.74 -2.02
C ALA A 53 1.47 3.32 -1.44
N TYR A 54 2.52 2.51 -1.64
CA TYR A 54 2.63 1.18 -1.03
C TYR A 54 2.69 1.24 0.50
N GLU A 55 3.46 2.16 1.08
CA GLU A 55 3.50 2.32 2.54
C GLU A 55 2.12 2.61 3.14
N TYR A 56 1.29 3.42 2.46
CA TYR A 56 -0.08 3.68 2.90
C TYR A 56 -0.98 2.46 2.72
N PHE A 57 -0.84 1.75 1.61
CA PHE A 57 -1.56 0.51 1.36
C PHE A 57 -1.25 -0.56 2.41
N ASP A 58 0.03 -0.81 2.70
CA ASP A 58 0.48 -1.80 3.68
C ASP A 58 -0.09 -1.50 5.07
N LYS A 59 -0.07 -0.22 5.48
CA LYS A 59 -0.68 0.20 6.75
C LYS A 59 -2.18 -0.13 6.81
N ILE A 60 -2.92 0.11 5.73
CA ILE A 60 -4.34 -0.25 5.67
C ILE A 60 -4.51 -1.77 5.73
N PHE A 61 -3.75 -2.49 4.93
CA PHE A 61 -3.80 -3.95 4.87
C PHE A 61 -3.57 -4.57 6.25
N ASP A 62 -2.55 -4.10 6.97
CA ASP A 62 -2.26 -4.52 8.34
C ASP A 62 -3.41 -4.21 9.29
N VAL A 63 -3.98 -3.01 9.23
CA VAL A 63 -5.12 -2.61 10.08
C VAL A 63 -6.32 -3.54 9.85
N LEU A 64 -6.65 -3.83 8.59
CA LEU A 64 -7.75 -4.73 8.24
C LEU A 64 -7.46 -6.17 8.69
N THR A 65 -6.25 -6.67 8.44
CA THR A 65 -5.81 -8.02 8.81
C THR A 65 -5.88 -8.22 10.32
N HIS A 66 -5.32 -7.29 11.10
CA HIS A 66 -5.37 -7.33 12.55
C HIS A 66 -6.81 -7.31 13.07
N TYR A 67 -7.68 -6.50 12.48
CA TYR A 67 -9.09 -6.46 12.86
C TYR A 67 -9.81 -7.80 12.60
N ILE A 68 -9.61 -8.39 11.42
CA ILE A 68 -10.19 -9.70 11.08
C ILE A 68 -9.69 -10.77 12.05
N MET A 69 -8.39 -10.82 12.32
CA MET A 69 -7.79 -11.77 13.26
C MET A 69 -8.31 -11.58 14.68
N TYR A 70 -8.43 -10.32 15.13
CA TYR A 70 -8.99 -9.99 16.43
C TYR A 70 -10.43 -10.50 16.56
N LYS A 71 -11.29 -10.25 15.55
CA LYS A 71 -12.68 -10.72 15.56
C LYS A 71 -12.80 -12.23 15.55
N LYS A 72 -11.94 -12.94 14.81
CA LYS A 72 -11.88 -14.41 14.84
C LYS A 72 -11.47 -14.93 16.22
N LYS A 73 -10.46 -14.33 16.84
CA LYS A 73 -10.02 -14.67 18.19
C LYS A 73 -11.13 -14.43 19.20
N GLU A 74 -11.81 -13.28 19.14
CA GLU A 74 -12.94 -12.93 20.01
C GLU A 74 -14.07 -13.97 19.90
N ALA A 75 -14.45 -14.34 18.67
CA ALA A 75 -15.48 -15.36 18.43
C ALA A 75 -15.08 -16.74 18.97
N TYR A 76 -13.81 -17.14 18.80
CA TYR A 76 -13.29 -18.39 19.33
C TYR A 76 -13.31 -18.41 20.86
N MET A 77 -12.79 -17.36 21.52
CA MET A 77 -12.78 -17.26 22.97
C MET A 77 -14.21 -17.26 23.56
N LYS A 78 -15.17 -16.66 22.84
CA LYS A 78 -16.59 -16.72 23.21
C LYS A 78 -17.17 -18.12 23.13
N HIS A 79 -16.82 -18.87 22.08
CA HIS A 79 -17.29 -20.24 21.90
C HIS A 79 -16.74 -21.17 22.98
N GLU A 80 -15.47 -21.02 23.35
CA GLU A 80 -14.81 -21.83 24.37
C GLU A 80 -15.11 -21.38 25.82
N GLU A 81 -15.97 -20.37 26.01
CA GLU A 81 -16.26 -19.78 27.33
C GLU A 81 -15.00 -19.24 28.06
N LEU A 82 -13.95 -18.91 27.30
CA LEU A 82 -12.65 -18.43 27.79
C LEU A 82 -12.54 -16.90 27.86
N LEU A 83 -13.63 -16.17 27.55
CA LEU A 83 -13.64 -14.71 27.61
C LEU A 83 -13.59 -14.23 29.07
N GLU A 84 -12.39 -14.05 29.61
CA GLU A 84 -12.17 -13.07 30.67
C GLU A 84 -12.44 -11.68 30.11
N VAL A 85 -13.26 -10.89 30.82
CA VAL A 85 -13.71 -9.57 30.42
C VAL A 85 -12.54 -8.57 30.49
N HIS A 86 -11.60 -8.68 29.56
CA HIS A 86 -10.59 -7.67 29.29
C HIS A 86 -11.03 -6.90 28.05
N GLY A 87 -11.88 -5.90 28.30
CA GLY A 87 -12.48 -5.02 27.30
C GLY A 87 -11.50 -4.00 26.76
N GLU A 88 -10.42 -4.46 26.12
CA GLU A 88 -9.67 -3.58 25.22
C GLU A 88 -10.42 -3.51 23.89
N GLU A 89 -11.14 -2.41 23.70
CA GLU A 89 -11.82 -2.12 22.44
C GLU A 89 -10.76 -1.84 21.36
N TYR A 90 -10.52 -2.81 20.46
CA TYR A 90 -9.71 -2.58 19.27
C TYR A 90 -10.46 -1.64 18.32
N SER A 91 -10.22 -0.33 18.49
CA SER A 91 -10.81 0.70 17.64
C SER A 91 -10.03 0.82 16.33
N ILE A 92 -10.51 0.11 15.30
CA ILE A 92 -9.98 0.22 13.94
C ILE A 92 -10.08 1.66 13.40
N THR A 93 -11.09 2.41 13.85
CA THR A 93 -11.40 3.77 13.39
C THR A 93 -10.26 4.74 13.64
N SER A 94 -9.62 4.71 14.80
CA SER A 94 -8.54 5.64 15.13
C SER A 94 -7.27 5.40 14.30
N GLN A 95 -6.98 4.14 13.97
CA GLN A 95 -5.86 3.77 13.12
C GLN A 95 -6.11 4.20 11.66
N LEU A 96 -7.33 3.99 11.17
CA LEU A 96 -7.74 4.47 9.85
C LEU A 96 -7.72 6.00 9.77
N ASP A 97 -8.21 6.71 10.78
CA ASP A 97 -8.20 8.18 10.82
C ASP A 97 -6.78 8.73 10.74
N TYR A 98 -5.82 8.11 11.43
CA TYR A 98 -4.41 8.49 11.35
C TYR A 98 -3.87 8.33 9.92
N ILE A 99 -4.13 7.19 9.28
CA ILE A 99 -3.70 6.92 7.90
C ILE A 99 -4.32 7.93 6.92
N ILE A 100 -5.65 8.11 7.01
CA ILE A 100 -6.42 9.05 6.18
C ILE A 100 -5.94 10.49 6.38
N SER A 101 -5.60 10.88 7.61
CA SER A 101 -5.05 12.21 7.89
C SER A 101 -3.72 12.42 7.19
N GLY A 102 -2.87 11.40 7.13
CA GLY A 102 -1.60 11.43 6.40
C GLY A 102 -1.81 11.65 4.90
N LEU A 103 -2.75 10.90 4.31
CA LEU A 103 -3.07 10.99 2.88
C LEU A 103 -3.48 12.42 2.45
N LYS A 104 -4.10 13.22 3.32
CA LYS A 104 -4.51 14.60 3.00
C LYS A 104 -3.36 15.53 2.63
N TYR A 105 -2.14 15.20 3.02
CA TYR A 105 -0.94 16.01 2.75
C TYR A 105 -0.13 15.49 1.56
N GLU A 106 -0.58 14.41 0.94
CA GLU A 106 0.13 13.76 -0.16
C GLU A 106 -0.21 14.38 -1.52
N ASN A 107 0.66 14.14 -2.49
CA ASN A 107 0.43 14.56 -3.86
C ASN A 107 -0.50 13.60 -4.62
N ASN A 108 -1.02 14.04 -5.76
CA ASN A 108 -1.98 13.27 -6.55
C ASN A 108 -1.44 11.90 -7.02
N ASN A 109 -0.14 11.75 -7.29
CA ASN A 109 0.41 10.47 -7.72
C ASN A 109 0.32 9.43 -6.60
N VAL A 110 0.67 9.82 -5.37
CA VAL A 110 0.53 8.96 -4.19
C VAL A 110 -0.93 8.59 -3.97
N LEU A 111 -1.84 9.58 -4.06
CA LEU A 111 -3.29 9.35 -3.87
C LEU A 111 -3.88 8.41 -4.92
N TYR A 112 -3.51 8.58 -6.20
CA TYR A 112 -3.99 7.72 -7.28
C TYR A 112 -3.40 6.32 -7.21
N GLY A 113 -2.10 6.20 -6.92
CA GLY A 113 -1.46 4.91 -6.70
C GLY A 113 -2.08 4.16 -5.53
N PHE A 114 -2.31 4.84 -4.40
CA PHE A 114 -2.97 4.25 -3.23
C PHE A 114 -4.40 3.78 -3.55
N ARG A 115 -5.21 4.60 -4.22
CA ARG A 115 -6.56 4.22 -4.65
C ARG A 115 -6.54 2.96 -5.53
N GLU A 116 -5.63 2.91 -6.49
CA GLU A 116 -5.49 1.79 -7.41
C GLU A 116 -5.17 0.50 -6.66
N LEU A 117 -4.19 0.53 -5.75
CA LEU A 117 -3.81 -0.62 -4.92
C LEU A 117 -5.00 -1.16 -4.11
N ILE A 118 -5.76 -0.28 -3.44
CA ILE A 118 -6.94 -0.68 -2.66
C ILE A 118 -8.01 -1.36 -3.53
N VAL A 119 -8.25 -0.81 -4.72
CA VAL A 119 -9.31 -1.28 -5.63
C VAL A 119 -8.93 -2.62 -6.27
N LEU A 120 -7.66 -2.78 -6.64
CA LEU A 120 -7.14 -4.04 -7.17
C LEU A 120 -7.19 -5.15 -6.13
N GLU A 121 -6.73 -4.88 -4.91
CA GLU A 121 -6.75 -5.84 -3.81
C GLU A 121 -8.18 -6.30 -3.51
N PHE A 122 -9.13 -5.36 -3.47
CA PHE A 122 -10.54 -5.72 -3.27
C PHE A 122 -11.08 -6.63 -4.38
N ARG A 123 -10.79 -6.30 -5.64
CA ARG A 123 -11.21 -7.11 -6.80
C ARG A 123 -10.58 -8.49 -6.77
N GLU A 124 -9.35 -8.62 -6.31
CA GLU A 124 -8.68 -9.91 -6.12
C GLU A 124 -9.39 -10.75 -5.04
N TYR A 125 -9.72 -10.17 -3.88
CA TYR A 125 -10.47 -10.89 -2.86
C TYR A 125 -11.85 -11.34 -3.34
N ILE A 126 -12.55 -10.53 -4.13
CA ILE A 126 -13.82 -10.92 -4.76
C ILE A 126 -13.59 -12.10 -5.71
N TYR A 127 -12.61 -11.98 -6.61
CA TYR A 127 -12.28 -13.06 -7.56
C TYR A 127 -11.96 -14.36 -6.83
N ASN A 128 -11.12 -14.31 -5.79
CA ASN A 128 -10.74 -15.47 -5.01
C ASN A 128 -11.93 -16.05 -4.25
N TYR A 129 -12.81 -15.22 -3.68
CA TYR A 129 -14.05 -15.66 -3.06
C TYR A 129 -14.96 -16.40 -4.05
N GLU A 130 -15.14 -15.88 -5.26
CA GLU A 130 -15.99 -16.48 -6.30
C GLU A 130 -15.41 -17.79 -6.86
N LYS A 131 -14.08 -17.95 -6.84
CA LYS A 131 -13.38 -19.14 -7.36
C LYS A 131 -12.99 -20.16 -6.28
N ALA A 132 -13.10 -19.79 -5.01
CA ALA A 132 -12.75 -20.66 -3.90
C ALA A 132 -13.60 -21.94 -3.91
N ARG A 133 -12.95 -23.07 -3.68
CA ARG A 133 -13.59 -24.39 -3.63
C ARG A 133 -13.78 -24.88 -2.19
N ASP A 134 -12.90 -24.45 -1.30
CA ASP A 134 -12.88 -24.90 0.09
C ASP A 134 -13.50 -23.86 1.03
N SER A 135 -14.24 -24.36 2.03
CA SER A 135 -14.99 -23.51 2.96
C SER A 135 -14.11 -22.57 3.80
N PHE A 136 -12.85 -22.93 4.03
CA PHE A 136 -11.87 -22.09 4.70
C PHE A 136 -11.51 -20.86 3.86
N ASP A 137 -11.14 -21.09 2.59
CA ASP A 137 -10.78 -20.02 1.65
C ASP A 137 -11.97 -19.09 1.39
N ILE A 138 -13.19 -19.64 1.28
CA ILE A 138 -14.41 -18.85 1.14
C ILE A 138 -14.57 -17.88 2.31
N LYS A 139 -14.47 -18.38 3.56
CA LYS A 139 -14.62 -17.54 4.76
C LYS A 139 -13.49 -16.51 4.86
N PHE A 140 -12.25 -16.92 4.58
CA PHE A 140 -11.10 -16.02 4.59
C PHE A 140 -11.30 -14.86 3.62
N ASN A 141 -11.58 -15.13 2.34
CA ASN A 141 -11.76 -14.08 1.34
C ASN A 141 -13.01 -13.21 1.63
N LEU A 142 -14.10 -13.81 2.13
CA LEU A 142 -15.32 -13.07 2.48
C LEU A 142 -15.07 -12.01 3.56
N ASP A 143 -14.27 -12.33 4.57
CA ASP A 143 -13.94 -11.38 5.64
C ASP A 143 -13.24 -10.13 5.07
N TYR A 144 -12.25 -10.34 4.18
CA TYR A 144 -11.58 -9.23 3.49
C TYR A 144 -12.51 -8.48 2.55
N CYS A 145 -13.37 -9.17 1.78
CA CYS A 145 -14.36 -8.50 0.94
C CYS A 145 -15.25 -7.55 1.74
N ILE A 146 -15.71 -7.96 2.93
CA ILE A 146 -16.53 -7.10 3.79
C ILE A 146 -15.75 -5.86 4.23
N GLN A 147 -14.50 -6.03 4.69
CA GLN A 147 -13.71 -4.90 5.18
C GLN A 147 -13.31 -3.93 4.06
N TYR A 148 -12.86 -4.44 2.91
CA TYR A 148 -12.52 -3.61 1.76
C TYR A 148 -13.74 -2.88 1.19
N ASN A 149 -14.92 -3.50 1.18
CA ASN A 149 -16.15 -2.81 0.78
C ASN A 149 -16.44 -1.60 1.68
N LEU A 150 -16.32 -1.76 3.01
CA LEU A 150 -16.50 -0.65 3.95
C LEU A 150 -15.48 0.47 3.71
N LEU A 151 -14.21 0.10 3.48
CA LEU A 151 -13.14 1.04 3.20
C LEU A 151 -13.36 1.81 1.89
N ILE A 152 -13.71 1.13 0.80
CA ILE A 152 -13.97 1.75 -0.50
C ILE A 152 -15.12 2.74 -0.42
N ASN A 153 -16.18 2.41 0.31
CA ASN A 153 -17.30 3.32 0.53
C ASN A 153 -16.86 4.53 1.38
N ASN A 154 -16.07 4.30 2.44
CA ASN A 154 -15.60 5.38 3.32
C ASN A 154 -14.65 6.35 2.61
N LEU A 155 -13.74 5.84 1.78
CA LEU A 155 -12.77 6.64 1.03
C LEU A 155 -13.38 7.29 -0.24
N GLY A 156 -14.63 6.97 -0.57
CA GLY A 156 -15.29 7.48 -1.78
C GLY A 156 -14.75 6.87 -3.07
N PHE A 157 -14.21 5.66 -3.02
CA PHE A 157 -13.63 4.96 -4.18
C PHE A 157 -14.65 4.14 -4.97
N TYR A 158 -15.91 4.10 -4.52
CA TYR A 158 -16.95 3.24 -5.09
C TYR A 158 -17.14 3.43 -6.60
N GLU A 159 -17.28 4.66 -7.08
CA GLU A 159 -17.47 4.94 -8.51
C GLU A 159 -16.25 4.53 -9.34
N TYR A 160 -15.05 4.71 -8.79
CA TYR A 160 -13.82 4.26 -9.45
C TYR A 160 -13.77 2.74 -9.52
N TYR A 161 -14.07 2.06 -8.40
CA TYR A 161 -14.15 0.61 -8.33
C TYR A 161 -15.14 0.04 -9.36
N GLU A 162 -16.38 0.54 -9.42
CA GLU A 162 -17.43 0.02 -10.31
C GLU A 162 -17.02 0.03 -11.80
N ASN A 163 -16.32 1.09 -12.22
CA ASN A 163 -15.89 1.26 -13.62
C ASN A 163 -14.53 0.63 -13.93
N HIS A 164 -13.81 0.12 -12.92
CA HIS A 164 -12.49 -0.47 -13.10
C HIS A 164 -12.58 -1.89 -13.68
N THR A 165 -11.69 -2.25 -14.60
CA THR A 165 -11.64 -3.60 -15.14
C THR A 165 -10.49 -4.36 -14.48
N TYR A 166 -10.82 -5.43 -13.73
CA TYR A 166 -9.82 -6.29 -13.13
C TYR A 166 -9.01 -7.03 -14.22
N ASP A 167 -7.68 -6.81 -14.26
CA ASP A 167 -6.76 -7.59 -15.09
C ASP A 167 -5.83 -8.44 -14.19
N PRO A 168 -6.00 -9.78 -14.13
CA PRO A 168 -5.15 -10.65 -13.33
C PRO A 168 -3.68 -10.69 -13.78
N LYS A 169 -3.35 -10.18 -14.99
CA LYS A 169 -1.96 -10.03 -15.45
C LYS A 169 -1.20 -8.89 -14.76
N HIS A 170 -1.90 -8.05 -13.99
CA HIS A 170 -1.32 -6.98 -13.19
C HIS A 170 -0.22 -7.47 -12.23
N TYR A 171 -0.21 -8.76 -11.85
CA TYR A 171 0.83 -9.37 -11.02
C TYR A 171 2.08 -9.84 -11.79
N ILE A 172 1.99 -10.11 -13.10
CA ILE A 172 3.14 -10.58 -13.90
C ILE A 172 4.03 -9.39 -14.30
N LEU A 173 3.45 -8.20 -14.36
CA LEU A 173 4.19 -6.96 -14.46
C LEU A 173 4.45 -6.48 -13.03
N LYS A 174 5.71 -6.42 -12.62
CA LYS A 174 6.08 -5.56 -11.48
C LYS A 174 5.41 -4.18 -11.66
N PRO A 175 5.15 -3.43 -10.57
CA PRO A 175 4.42 -2.15 -10.59
C PRO A 175 5.06 -1.03 -11.46
N ASP A 176 6.10 -1.33 -12.22
CA ASP A 176 6.67 -0.52 -13.30
C ASP A 176 5.67 -0.18 -14.41
N SER A 177 4.59 -0.96 -14.59
CA SER A 177 3.58 -0.75 -15.64
C SER A 177 2.31 0.02 -15.20
N LEU A 178 2.20 0.44 -13.94
CA LEU A 178 1.03 1.21 -13.45
C LEU A 178 0.83 2.56 -14.19
N TYR A 179 1.84 3.02 -14.93
CA TYR A 179 1.78 4.27 -15.71
C TYR A 179 1.01 4.19 -17.03
N ASP A 180 0.48 3.02 -17.41
CA ASP A 180 -0.45 2.96 -18.55
C ASP A 180 -1.85 3.52 -18.21
N PHE A 181 -2.17 3.75 -16.92
CA PHE A 181 -3.48 4.22 -16.49
C PHE A 181 -3.59 5.74 -16.27
N ALA A 182 -2.50 6.50 -16.43
CA ALA A 182 -2.52 7.96 -16.30
C ALA A 182 -2.89 8.69 -17.61
N ASN A 183 -3.07 7.97 -18.73
CA ASN A 183 -3.35 8.53 -20.06
C ASN A 183 -4.58 7.91 -20.75
N ALA A 184 -5.49 7.26 -20.01
CA ALA A 184 -6.78 6.79 -20.55
C ALA A 184 -7.91 7.77 -20.22
#